data_AF-A0A7W1CPV7-F1
#
_entry.id   AF-A0A7W1CPV7-F1
#
_cell.length_a   1.000
_cell.length_b   1.000
_cell.length_c   1.000
_cell.angle_alpha   90.00
_cell.angle_beta   90.00
_cell.angle_gamma   90.00
#
_symmetry.space_group_name_H-M   'P 1'
#
loop_
_entity.id
_entity.type
_entity.pdbx_description
1 polymer ?
#
loop_
_entity_poly.entity_id
_entity_poly.type
_entity_poly.pdbx_seq_one_letter_code
_entity_poly.pdbx_strand_id
1 'polypeptide(L)'
;MLHGELVQLAAEALDTNLWAVPGVTSIQHWLTWQAGITATHADTVVRLARARVTHPQTMAVFADGAISFDQAAIAVKAPGYLDGEFAELAQYATVAQLRLLVRAAKPSPCPKPPAPDPVESLSGWFDDDGRYHLRGDLDPDHGRIVDAALGEARDALFQAGQTDVTTAEALVEMAQRSLDGASRAAGTVPGQLVHR
;
A
#
# COMPACT_ATOMS: atom_id res chain seq x y z
N MET A 1 -6.21 -25.23 -16.12
CA MET A 1 -4.86 -25.50 -16.66
C MET A 1 -4.05 -24.22 -16.82
N LEU A 2 -4.40 -23.24 -17.68
CA LEU A 2 -3.59 -22.01 -17.89
C LEU A 2 -3.28 -21.19 -16.60
N HIS A 3 -4.26 -21.02 -15.70
CA HIS A 3 -4.01 -20.32 -14.43
C HIS A 3 -3.09 -21.09 -13.48
N GLY A 4 -3.10 -22.43 -13.54
CA GLY A 4 -2.21 -23.28 -12.73
C GLY A 4 -0.76 -23.13 -13.17
N GLU A 5 -0.52 -23.16 -14.48
CA GLU A 5 0.80 -22.93 -15.09
C GLU A 5 1.35 -21.54 -14.75
N LEU A 6 0.52 -20.49 -14.82
CA LEU A 6 0.92 -19.14 -14.44
C LEU A 6 1.33 -19.03 -12.96
N VAL A 7 0.58 -19.70 -12.07
CA VAL A 7 0.91 -19.76 -10.65
C VAL A 7 2.19 -20.57 -10.41
N GLN A 8 2.41 -21.64 -11.17
CA GLN A 8 3.65 -22.42 -11.12
C GLN A 8 4.86 -21.62 -11.60
N LEU A 9 4.73 -20.87 -12.71
CA LEU A 9 5.76 -19.96 -13.20
C LEU A 9 6.11 -18.90 -12.14
N ALA A 10 5.10 -18.32 -11.50
CA ALA A 10 5.33 -17.38 -10.41
C ALA A 10 6.01 -18.04 -9.20
N ALA A 11 5.67 -19.29 -8.87
CA ALA A 11 6.31 -20.04 -7.79
C ALA A 11 7.79 -20.33 -8.10
N GLU A 12 8.09 -20.77 -9.33
CA GLU A 12 9.46 -20.99 -9.79
C GLU A 12 10.26 -19.69 -9.76
N ALA A 13 9.68 -18.59 -10.25
CA ALA A 13 10.34 -17.28 -10.22
C ALA A 13 10.62 -16.81 -8.79
N LEU A 14 9.71 -17.07 -7.83
CA LEU A 14 9.95 -16.78 -6.41
C LEU A 14 11.15 -17.57 -5.85
N ASP A 15 11.28 -18.85 -6.22
CA ASP A 15 12.29 -19.75 -5.66
C ASP A 15 13.68 -19.52 -6.23
N THR A 16 13.73 -19.20 -7.52
CA THR A 16 14.97 -19.01 -8.30
C THR A 16 15.38 -17.55 -8.43
N ASN A 17 14.52 -16.63 -7.98
CA ASN A 17 14.69 -15.19 -8.15
C ASN A 17 14.77 -14.73 -9.63
N LEU A 18 14.19 -15.50 -10.56
CA LEU A 18 14.19 -15.19 -12.01
C LEU A 18 13.56 -13.84 -12.36
N TRP A 19 12.70 -13.31 -11.49
CA TRP A 19 12.06 -12.00 -11.70
C TRP A 19 13.01 -10.82 -11.49
N ALA A 20 14.15 -11.01 -10.80
CA ALA A 20 15.06 -9.93 -10.40
C ALA A 20 16.03 -9.53 -11.52
N VAL A 21 15.47 -9.07 -12.65
CA VAL A 21 16.22 -8.53 -13.79
C VAL A 21 16.28 -6.99 -13.77
N PRO A 22 17.29 -6.35 -14.40
CA PRO A 22 17.38 -4.89 -14.43
C PRO A 22 16.09 -4.21 -14.93
N GLY A 23 15.65 -3.18 -14.22
CA GLY A 23 14.42 -2.43 -14.52
C GLY A 23 13.13 -3.02 -13.93
N VAL A 24 13.18 -4.23 -13.35
CA VAL A 24 12.04 -4.87 -12.69
C VAL A 24 12.13 -4.69 -11.18
N THR A 25 11.11 -4.07 -10.59
CA THR A 25 11.08 -3.66 -9.18
C THR A 25 10.39 -4.65 -8.25
N SER A 26 9.64 -5.61 -8.79
CA SER A 26 8.94 -6.65 -8.02
C SER A 26 8.54 -7.83 -8.93
N ILE A 27 8.22 -8.99 -8.32
CA ILE A 27 7.68 -10.12 -9.08
C ILE A 27 6.31 -9.81 -9.72
N GLN A 28 5.49 -8.96 -9.10
CA GLN A 28 4.24 -8.50 -9.70
C GLN A 28 4.53 -7.69 -10.96
N HIS A 29 5.47 -6.74 -10.89
CA HIS A 29 5.93 -5.96 -12.05
C HIS A 29 6.47 -6.89 -13.15
N TRP A 30 7.26 -7.88 -12.78
CA TRP A 30 7.73 -8.91 -13.71
C TRP A 30 6.59 -9.65 -14.40
N LEU A 31 5.57 -10.11 -13.66
CA LEU A 31 4.41 -10.80 -14.22
C LEU A 31 3.57 -9.89 -15.12
N THR A 32 3.42 -8.60 -14.77
CA THR A 32 2.70 -7.66 -15.64
C THR A 32 3.42 -7.48 -16.98
N TRP A 33 4.76 -7.49 -16.98
CA TRP A 33 5.58 -7.37 -18.19
C TRP A 33 5.65 -8.68 -18.99
N GLN A 34 5.94 -9.80 -18.33
CA GLN A 34 6.16 -11.10 -18.98
C GLN A 34 4.87 -11.80 -19.41
N ALA A 35 3.81 -11.70 -18.60
CA ALA A 35 2.54 -12.40 -18.85
C ALA A 35 1.42 -11.47 -19.32
N GLY A 36 1.65 -10.14 -19.40
CA GLY A 36 0.66 -9.17 -19.88
C GLY A 36 -0.60 -9.06 -19.00
N ILE A 37 -0.52 -9.47 -17.73
CA ILE A 37 -1.64 -9.44 -16.78
C ILE A 37 -1.68 -8.12 -16.00
N THR A 38 -2.85 -7.78 -15.45
CA THR A 38 -2.98 -6.59 -14.60
C THR A 38 -2.26 -6.77 -13.27
N ALA A 39 -1.87 -5.67 -12.62
CA ALA A 39 -1.23 -5.72 -11.30
C ALA A 39 -2.10 -6.44 -10.24
N THR A 40 -3.42 -6.25 -10.27
CA THR A 40 -4.38 -6.95 -9.40
C THR A 40 -4.38 -8.46 -9.64
N HIS A 41 -4.30 -8.89 -10.90
CA HIS A 41 -4.21 -10.30 -11.23
C HIS A 41 -2.86 -10.88 -10.79
N ALA A 42 -1.76 -10.16 -11.04
CA ALA A 42 -0.41 -10.53 -10.59
C ALA A 42 -0.33 -10.70 -9.07
N ASP A 43 -0.96 -9.82 -8.28
CA ASP A 43 -1.04 -9.98 -6.82
C ASP A 43 -1.70 -11.30 -6.41
N THR A 44 -2.79 -11.66 -7.08
CA THR A 44 -3.51 -12.91 -6.79
C THR A 44 -2.68 -14.14 -7.18
N VAL A 45 -2.03 -14.10 -8.34
CA VAL A 45 -1.11 -15.17 -8.79
C VAL A 45 0.02 -15.36 -7.78
N VAL A 46 0.68 -14.27 -7.36
CA VAL A 46 1.78 -14.34 -6.38
C VAL A 46 1.29 -14.83 -5.02
N ARG A 47 0.10 -14.43 -4.58
CA ARG A 47 -0.51 -14.95 -3.35
C ARG A 47 -0.73 -16.46 -3.42
N LEU A 48 -1.28 -16.97 -4.51
CA LEU A 48 -1.47 -18.42 -4.72
C LEU A 48 -0.12 -19.15 -4.80
N ALA A 49 0.85 -18.58 -5.50
CA ALA A 49 2.20 -19.14 -5.59
C ALA A 49 2.86 -19.28 -4.22
N ARG A 50 2.72 -18.28 -3.33
CA ARG A 50 3.20 -18.34 -1.94
C ARG A 50 2.38 -19.29 -1.08
N ALA A 51 1.08 -19.39 -1.33
CA ALA A 51 0.16 -20.22 -0.55
C ALA A 51 0.48 -21.72 -0.67
N ARG A 52 1.24 -22.17 -1.67
CA ARG A 52 1.66 -23.59 -1.78
C ARG A 52 2.37 -24.14 -0.54
N VAL A 53 3.00 -23.27 0.26
CA VAL A 53 3.70 -23.65 1.50
C VAL A 53 2.71 -23.78 2.67
N THR A 54 1.73 -22.89 2.76
CA THR A 54 0.79 -22.82 3.89
C THR A 54 -0.52 -23.56 3.64
N HIS A 55 -0.86 -23.80 2.38
CA HIS A 55 -2.10 -24.42 1.91
C HIS A 55 -1.81 -25.47 0.80
N PRO A 56 -0.96 -26.47 1.05
CA PRO A 56 -0.56 -27.45 0.05
C PRO A 56 -1.74 -28.27 -0.52
N GLN A 57 -2.76 -28.59 0.27
CA GLN A 57 -3.92 -29.36 -0.17
C GLN A 57 -4.83 -28.53 -1.07
N THR A 58 -5.11 -27.27 -0.72
CA THR A 58 -5.86 -26.34 -1.58
C THR A 58 -5.14 -26.13 -2.92
N MET A 59 -3.82 -25.97 -2.88
CA MET A 59 -3.03 -25.77 -4.09
C MET A 59 -2.95 -27.04 -4.95
N ALA A 60 -2.98 -28.24 -4.35
CA ALA A 60 -3.03 -29.50 -5.10
C ALA A 60 -4.34 -29.65 -5.89
N VAL A 61 -5.50 -29.40 -5.26
CA VAL A 61 -6.80 -29.48 -5.95
C VAL A 61 -6.96 -28.36 -6.99
N PHE A 62 -6.34 -27.21 -6.79
CA PHE A 62 -6.26 -26.15 -7.81
C PHE A 62 -5.40 -26.58 -9.01
N ALA A 63 -4.25 -27.19 -8.76
CA ALA A 63 -3.36 -27.68 -9.82
C ALA A 63 -4.02 -28.78 -10.66
N ASP A 64 -4.81 -29.66 -10.03
CA ASP A 64 -5.62 -30.68 -10.70
C ASP A 64 -6.82 -30.10 -11.48
N GLY A 65 -7.13 -28.82 -11.26
CA GLY A 65 -8.25 -28.12 -11.92
C GLY A 65 -9.61 -28.42 -11.31
N ALA A 66 -9.67 -29.06 -10.15
CA ALA A 66 -10.91 -29.36 -9.42
C ALA A 66 -11.56 -28.09 -8.84
N ILE A 67 -10.78 -27.03 -8.63
CA ILE A 67 -11.30 -25.71 -8.22
C ILE A 67 -10.82 -24.61 -9.18
N SER A 68 -11.65 -23.59 -9.37
CA SER A 68 -11.30 -22.42 -10.17
C SER A 68 -10.27 -21.53 -9.48
N PHE A 69 -9.63 -20.65 -10.26
CA PHE A 69 -8.69 -19.65 -9.75
C PHE A 69 -9.31 -18.75 -8.67
N ASP A 70 -10.55 -18.33 -8.86
CA ASP A 70 -11.25 -17.49 -7.88
C ASP A 70 -11.60 -18.25 -6.60
N GLN A 71 -11.98 -19.52 -6.70
CA GLN A 71 -12.20 -20.36 -5.51
C GLN A 71 -10.90 -20.54 -4.73
N ALA A 72 -9.80 -20.88 -5.41
CA ALA A 72 -8.47 -20.99 -4.79
C ALA A 72 -8.06 -19.67 -4.12
N ALA A 73 -8.24 -18.53 -4.81
CA ALA A 73 -7.89 -17.20 -4.30
C ALA A 73 -8.63 -16.81 -3.02
N ILE A 74 -9.81 -17.37 -2.78
CA ILE A 74 -10.55 -17.22 -1.53
C ILE A 74 -10.14 -18.29 -0.51
N ALA A 75 -10.05 -19.56 -0.91
CA ALA A 75 -9.75 -20.68 -0.01
C ALA A 75 -8.42 -20.48 0.75
N VAL A 76 -7.36 -20.02 0.07
CA VAL A 76 -6.03 -19.76 0.69
C VAL A 76 -6.02 -18.60 1.70
N LYS A 77 -7.16 -17.91 1.91
CA LYS A 77 -7.31 -16.89 2.95
C LYS A 77 -7.77 -17.48 4.29
N ALA A 78 -8.13 -18.76 4.32
CA ALA A 78 -8.41 -19.48 5.55
C ALA A 78 -7.14 -19.58 6.43
N PRO A 79 -7.26 -19.86 7.73
CA PRO A 79 -6.13 -20.30 8.53
C PRO A 79 -5.52 -21.59 7.96
N GLY A 80 -4.19 -21.65 7.82
CA GLY A 80 -3.52 -22.79 7.18
C GLY A 80 -3.73 -24.14 7.87
N TYR A 81 -4.04 -24.15 9.17
CA TYR A 81 -4.40 -25.41 9.87
C TYR A 81 -5.74 -26.00 9.43
N LEU A 82 -6.55 -25.25 8.66
CA LEU A 82 -7.80 -25.70 8.05
C LEU A 82 -7.66 -25.97 6.53
N ASP A 83 -6.44 -26.01 6.01
CA ASP A 83 -6.20 -26.17 4.56
C ASP A 83 -6.93 -27.39 3.97
N GLY A 84 -6.86 -28.55 4.62
CA GLY A 84 -7.55 -29.76 4.17
C GLY A 84 -9.08 -29.60 4.09
N GLU A 85 -9.68 -28.99 5.12
CA GLU A 85 -11.12 -28.73 5.14
C GLU A 85 -11.53 -27.76 4.03
N PHE A 86 -10.76 -26.69 3.81
CA PHE A 86 -11.05 -25.72 2.76
C PHE A 86 -10.78 -26.26 1.35
N ALA A 87 -9.82 -27.17 1.18
CA ALA A 87 -9.56 -27.85 -0.09
C ALA A 87 -10.73 -28.76 -0.51
N GLU A 88 -11.35 -29.44 0.45
CA GLU A 88 -12.56 -30.24 0.20
C GLU A 88 -13.78 -29.34 -0.06
N LEU A 89 -14.04 -28.37 0.83
CA LEU A 89 -15.18 -27.47 0.72
C LEU A 89 -15.16 -26.66 -0.59
N ALA A 90 -14.00 -26.22 -1.05
CA ALA A 90 -13.88 -25.40 -2.25
C ALA A 90 -14.35 -26.10 -3.54
N GLN A 91 -14.31 -27.43 -3.59
CA GLN A 91 -14.78 -28.21 -4.74
C GLN A 91 -16.31 -28.15 -4.90
N TYR A 92 -17.04 -27.92 -3.81
CA TYR A 92 -18.51 -27.92 -3.79
C TYR A 92 -19.12 -26.56 -3.45
N ALA A 93 -18.31 -25.56 -3.11
CA ALA A 93 -18.77 -24.24 -2.70
C ALA A 93 -18.53 -23.17 -3.77
N THR A 94 -19.51 -22.27 -3.92
CA THR A 94 -19.34 -21.05 -4.71
C THR A 94 -18.34 -20.10 -4.05
N VAL A 95 -17.78 -19.15 -4.82
CA VAL A 95 -16.91 -18.09 -4.30
C VAL A 95 -17.58 -17.29 -3.17
N ALA A 96 -18.89 -17.02 -3.28
CA ALA A 96 -19.65 -16.31 -2.25
C ALA A 96 -19.75 -17.11 -0.94
N GLN A 97 -20.04 -18.42 -1.04
CA GLN A 97 -20.07 -19.32 0.14
C GLN A 97 -18.68 -19.44 0.77
N LEU A 98 -17.62 -19.61 -0.03
CA LEU A 98 -16.25 -19.66 0.47
C LEU A 98 -15.87 -18.39 1.23
N ARG A 99 -16.26 -17.20 0.75
CA ARG A 99 -16.00 -15.94 1.48
C ARG A 99 -16.64 -15.92 2.86
N LEU A 100 -17.86 -16.44 2.98
CA LEU A 100 -18.56 -16.55 4.28
C LEU A 100 -17.86 -17.56 5.20
N LEU A 101 -17.51 -18.73 4.68
CA LEU A 101 -16.82 -19.79 5.43
C LEU A 101 -15.46 -19.32 5.93
N VAL A 102 -14.65 -18.70 5.08
CA VAL A 102 -13.36 -18.11 5.48
C VAL A 102 -13.54 -17.06 6.57
N ARG A 103 -14.58 -16.22 6.46
CA ARG A 103 -14.87 -15.20 7.47
C ARG A 103 -15.24 -15.82 8.82
N ALA A 104 -16.01 -16.91 8.81
CA ALA A 104 -16.41 -17.62 10.02
C ALA A 104 -15.25 -18.42 10.65
N ALA A 105 -14.36 -18.96 9.83
CA ALA A 105 -13.20 -19.76 10.27
C ALA A 105 -12.07 -18.91 10.87
N LYS A 106 -12.01 -17.63 10.53
CA LYS A 106 -11.05 -16.72 11.17
C LYS A 106 -11.50 -16.47 12.61
N PRO A 107 -10.63 -16.71 13.61
CA PRO A 107 -10.97 -16.33 14.98
C PRO A 107 -11.34 -14.84 15.01
N SER A 108 -12.33 -14.49 15.84
CA SER A 108 -12.64 -13.09 16.13
C SER A 108 -11.32 -12.35 16.40
N PRO A 109 -11.13 -11.13 15.87
CA PRO A 109 -9.90 -10.39 16.11
C PRO A 109 -9.63 -10.41 17.62
N CYS A 110 -8.56 -11.09 18.04
CA CYS A 110 -8.04 -10.86 19.38
C CYS A 110 -7.77 -9.37 19.48
N PRO A 111 -8.02 -8.71 20.63
CA PRO A 111 -7.53 -7.37 20.85
C PRO A 111 -6.06 -7.38 20.44
N LYS A 112 -5.73 -6.61 19.40
CA LYS A 112 -4.39 -6.58 18.83
C LYS A 112 -3.45 -6.29 20.02
N PRO A 113 -2.40 -7.09 20.29
CA PRO A 113 -1.38 -6.64 21.23
C PRO A 113 -0.99 -5.23 20.79
N PRO A 114 -0.83 -4.26 21.72
CA PRO A 114 -0.58 -2.88 21.35
C PRO A 114 0.55 -2.89 20.32
N ALA A 115 0.24 -2.33 19.14
CA ALA A 115 1.26 -2.17 18.13
C ALA A 115 2.42 -1.41 18.80
N PRO A 116 3.69 -1.70 18.44
CA PRO A 116 4.75 -0.76 18.79
C PRO A 116 4.29 0.63 18.38
N ASP A 117 4.52 1.62 19.26
CA ASP A 117 3.98 2.97 19.08
C ASP A 117 4.14 3.40 17.62
N PRO A 118 3.06 3.83 16.94
CA PRO A 118 3.14 4.21 15.54
C PRO A 118 4.20 5.29 15.40
N VAL A 119 5.28 4.96 14.71
CA VAL A 119 6.36 5.92 14.43
C VAL A 119 5.81 6.86 13.38
N GLU A 120 5.75 8.14 13.72
CA GLU A 120 5.42 9.17 12.75
C GLU A 120 6.35 9.08 11.54
N SER A 121 5.78 9.14 10.34
CA SER A 121 6.55 9.06 9.10
C SER A 121 6.09 10.14 8.14
N LEU A 122 7.05 10.80 7.50
CA LEU A 122 6.81 11.73 6.41
C LEU A 122 7.77 11.39 5.28
N SER A 123 7.21 11.14 4.10
CA SER A 123 7.96 10.76 2.91
C SER A 123 7.56 11.64 1.75
N GLY A 124 8.56 12.20 1.06
CA GLY A 124 8.37 13.04 -0.11
C GLY A 124 9.31 12.60 -1.23
N TRP A 125 8.83 12.57 -2.47
CA TRP A 125 9.60 12.18 -3.63
C TRP A 125 9.07 12.86 -4.89
N PHE A 126 9.90 12.96 -5.91
CA PHE A 126 9.47 13.33 -7.27
C PHE A 126 9.22 12.07 -8.08
N ASP A 127 8.22 12.10 -8.94
CA ASP A 127 8.08 11.08 -9.99
C ASP A 127 8.91 11.44 -11.23
N ASP A 128 8.91 10.52 -12.21
CA ASP A 128 9.66 10.67 -13.46
C ASP A 128 9.14 11.83 -14.33
N ASP A 129 7.92 12.31 -14.09
CA ASP A 129 7.31 13.48 -14.76
C ASP A 129 7.64 14.79 -14.03
N GLY A 130 8.42 14.74 -12.94
CA GLY A 130 8.82 15.89 -12.14
C GLY A 130 7.73 16.41 -11.20
N ARG A 131 6.65 15.65 -10.97
CA ARG A 131 5.61 15.99 -9.99
C ARG A 131 6.05 15.54 -8.60
N TYR A 132 5.88 16.43 -7.62
CA TYR A 132 6.18 16.13 -6.23
C TYR A 132 5.01 15.42 -5.53
N HIS A 133 5.33 14.34 -4.82
CA HIS A 133 4.40 13.55 -4.01
C HIS A 133 4.83 13.62 -2.55
N LEU A 134 3.84 13.75 -1.65
CA LEU A 134 4.07 13.79 -0.21
C LEU A 134 3.05 12.87 0.49
N ARG A 135 3.54 11.99 1.37
CA ARG A 135 2.70 11.14 2.22
C ARG A 135 3.21 11.19 3.66
N GLY A 136 2.31 11.52 4.58
CA GLY A 136 2.56 11.52 6.02
C GLY A 136 1.61 10.60 6.78
N ASP A 137 2.13 9.96 7.82
CA ASP A 137 1.40 9.31 8.90
C ASP A 137 1.88 9.99 10.20
N LEU A 138 1.01 10.77 10.82
CA LEU A 138 1.34 11.60 11.98
C LEU A 138 0.45 11.20 13.15
N ASP A 139 0.97 11.41 14.37
CA ASP A 139 0.16 11.36 15.56
C ASP A 139 -1.03 12.34 15.44
N PRO A 140 -2.22 12.02 16.00
CA PRO A 140 -3.38 12.90 15.92
C PRO A 140 -3.14 14.32 16.42
N ASP A 141 -2.27 14.54 17.41
CA ASP A 141 -1.92 15.89 17.88
C ASP A 141 -1.14 16.67 16.83
N HIS A 142 -0.11 16.07 16.23
CA HIS A 142 0.68 16.72 15.17
C HIS A 142 -0.09 16.88 13.87
N GLY A 143 -0.92 15.90 13.50
CA GLY A 143 -1.82 15.98 12.35
C GLY A 143 -2.78 17.16 12.45
N ARG A 144 -3.29 17.45 13.66
CA ARG A 144 -4.14 18.64 13.91
C ARG A 144 -3.41 19.96 13.71
N ILE A 145 -2.12 20.03 14.05
CA ILE A 145 -1.31 21.23 13.81
C ILE A 145 -1.15 21.46 12.31
N VAL A 146 -0.84 20.41 11.54
CA VAL A 146 -0.69 20.50 10.07
C VAL A 146 -2.02 20.87 9.41
N ASP A 147 -3.13 20.26 9.82
CA ASP A 147 -4.46 20.56 9.29
C ASP A 147 -4.89 22.00 9.58
N ALA A 148 -4.64 22.49 10.80
CA ALA A 148 -4.90 23.88 11.17
C ALA A 148 -4.07 24.87 10.34
N ALA A 149 -2.79 24.58 10.13
CA ALA A 149 -1.91 25.42 9.32
C ALA A 149 -2.33 25.46 7.83
N LEU A 150 -2.75 24.32 7.28
CA LEU A 150 -3.33 24.25 5.93
C LEU A 150 -4.64 25.05 5.83
N GLY A 151 -5.50 24.95 6.84
CA GLY A 151 -6.72 25.75 6.94
C GLY A 151 -6.44 27.24 6.94
N GLU A 152 -5.50 27.69 7.77
CA GLU A 152 -5.08 29.10 7.83
C GLU A 152 -4.50 29.58 6.49
N ALA A 153 -3.66 28.77 5.85
CA ALA A 153 -3.08 29.10 4.55
C ALA A 153 -4.16 29.28 3.47
N ARG A 154 -5.12 28.35 3.43
CA ARG A 154 -6.28 28.41 2.53
C ARG A 154 -7.13 29.66 2.79
N ASP A 155 -7.47 29.93 4.04
CA ASP A 155 -8.33 31.05 4.41
C ASP A 155 -7.67 32.38 4.03
N ALA A 156 -6.36 32.50 4.19
CA ALA A 156 -5.63 33.69 3.77
C ALA A 156 -5.56 33.87 2.24
N LEU A 157 -5.44 32.78 1.46
CA LEU A 157 -5.58 32.85 0.00
C LEU A 157 -7.01 33.28 -0.41
N PHE A 158 -8.01 32.80 0.33
CA PHE A 158 -9.40 33.20 0.12
C PHE A 158 -9.61 34.69 0.41
N GLN A 159 -9.06 35.21 1.51
CA GLN A 159 -9.09 36.65 1.83
C GLN A 159 -8.34 37.50 0.79
N ALA A 160 -7.33 36.94 0.12
CA ALA A 160 -6.63 37.59 -0.99
C ALA A 160 -7.44 37.59 -2.31
N GLY A 161 -8.66 37.06 -2.31
CA GLY A 161 -9.59 37.09 -3.44
C GLY A 161 -9.59 35.85 -4.33
N GLN A 162 -8.91 34.76 -3.92
CA GLN A 162 -8.95 33.49 -4.64
C GLN A 162 -10.13 32.64 -4.15
N THR A 163 -11.12 32.37 -5.01
CA THR A 163 -12.35 31.70 -4.59
C THR A 163 -12.34 30.18 -4.76
N ASP A 164 -11.32 29.61 -5.41
CA ASP A 164 -11.20 28.16 -5.66
C ASP A 164 -9.82 27.64 -5.25
N VAL A 165 -9.50 27.76 -3.96
CA VAL A 165 -8.19 27.39 -3.41
C VAL A 165 -8.15 25.89 -3.11
N THR A 166 -7.26 25.19 -3.80
CA THR A 166 -6.98 23.77 -3.58
C THR A 166 -6.10 23.56 -2.34
N THR A 167 -6.16 22.37 -1.75
CA THR A 167 -5.25 21.99 -0.65
C THR A 167 -3.78 22.04 -1.07
N ALA A 168 -3.47 21.81 -2.35
CA ALA A 168 -2.12 21.94 -2.89
C ALA A 168 -1.64 23.40 -2.86
N GLU A 169 -2.48 24.35 -3.25
CA GLU A 169 -2.16 25.79 -3.18
C GLU A 169 -2.01 26.26 -1.73
N ALA A 170 -2.87 25.78 -0.82
CA ALA A 170 -2.73 26.05 0.60
C ALA A 170 -1.41 25.50 1.17
N LEU A 171 -1.00 24.29 0.78
CA LEU A 171 0.27 23.69 1.19
C LEU A 171 1.48 24.50 0.68
N VAL A 172 1.44 24.94 -0.58
CA VAL A 172 2.49 25.77 -1.18
C VAL A 172 2.58 27.12 -0.48
N GLU A 173 1.44 27.78 -0.23
CA GLU A 173 1.39 29.05 0.49
C GLU A 173 1.94 28.91 1.92
N MET A 174 1.55 27.86 2.63
CA MET A 174 2.09 27.54 3.96
C MET A 174 3.61 27.39 3.93
N ALA A 175 4.15 26.64 2.95
CA ALA A 175 5.58 26.44 2.79
C ALA A 175 6.30 27.76 2.43
N GLN A 176 5.73 28.55 1.53
CA GLN A 176 6.31 29.83 1.09
C GLN A 176 6.35 30.84 2.23
N ARG A 177 5.29 30.96 3.03
CA ARG A 177 5.27 31.80 4.24
C ARG A 177 6.37 31.41 5.22
N SER A 178 6.58 30.11 5.40
CA SER A 178 7.64 29.60 6.28
C SER A 178 9.04 30.01 5.76
N LEU A 179 9.29 29.86 4.45
CA LEU A 179 10.54 30.28 3.81
C LEU A 179 10.77 31.79 3.88
N ASP A 180 9.72 32.59 3.67
CA ASP A 180 9.78 34.06 3.76
C ASP A 180 10.04 34.52 5.19
N GLY A 181 9.43 33.84 6.18
CA GLY A 181 9.68 34.06 7.60
C GLY A 181 11.13 33.74 8.00
N ALA A 182 11.67 32.61 7.52
CA ALA A 182 13.06 32.24 7.74
C ALA A 182 14.04 33.24 7.12
N SER A 183 13.73 33.75 5.91
CA SER A 183 14.54 34.76 5.21
C SER A 183 14.53 36.12 5.92
N ARG A 184 13.40 36.53 6.52
CA ARG A 184 13.32 37.76 7.34
C ARG A 184 14.09 37.66 8.66
N ALA A 185 14.09 36.49 9.30
CA ALA A 185 14.88 36.24 10.50
C ALA A 185 16.39 36.31 10.21
N ALA A 186 16.84 35.84 9.04
CA ALA A 186 18.25 35.92 8.61
C ALA A 186 18.68 37.35 8.19
N GLY A 187 17.74 38.22 7.80
CA GLY A 187 18.02 39.60 7.37
C GLY A 187 18.18 40.62 8.50
N THR A 188 17.95 40.25 9.77
CA THR A 188 18.16 41.15 10.91
C THR A 188 19.60 41.06 11.39
N VAL A 189 20.52 41.71 10.68
CA VAL A 189 21.78 42.17 11.28
C VAL A 189 21.55 43.62 11.72
N PRO A 190 21.45 43.92 13.03
CA PRO A 190 21.41 45.30 13.48
C PRO A 190 22.80 45.91 13.27
N GLY A 191 22.88 46.82 12.30
CA GLY A 191 23.99 47.76 12.22
C GLY A 191 23.96 48.73 13.40
N GLN A 192 25.00 48.64 14.23
CA GLN A 192 25.78 49.76 14.80
C GLN A 192 25.10 50.52 15.99
N LEU A 193 25.73 50.69 17.17
CA LEU A 193 26.77 51.71 17.43
C LEU A 193 27.27 51.79 18.92
N VAL A 194 28.54 52.23 19.05
CA VAL A 194 29.29 52.99 20.10
C VAL A 194 29.96 52.36 21.36
N HIS A 195 31.20 52.84 21.51
CA HIS A 195 32.14 52.97 22.64
C HIS A 195 33.14 51.82 22.84
N ARG A 196 34.46 52.07 22.73
CA ARG A 196 35.22 53.18 23.32
C ARG A 196 36.47 53.54 22.49
#